data_AF-A0A1E7WH07-F1
#
_entry.id   AF-A0A1E7WH07-F1
#
_cell.length_a   1.000
_cell.length_b   1.000
_cell.length_c   1.000
_cell.angle_alpha   90.00
_cell.angle_beta   90.00
_cell.angle_gamma   90.00
#
_symmetry.space_group_name_H-M   'P 1'
#
loop_
_entity.id
_entity.type
_entity.pdbx_description
1 polymer ?
#
loop_
_entity_poly.entity_id
_entity_poly.type
_entity_poly.pdbx_seq_one_letter_code
_entity_poly.pdbx_strand_id
1 'polypeptide(L)' 'MTIFAASVFDATVIYEGNELFKGQGAARGWAEKLAKELECPIDVVKIGTGWALVGTVDGEPRKWGIMGQRLKSLE' A
#
# COMPACT_ATOMS: atom_id res chain seq x y z
N MET A 1 -6.32 7.20 -15.14
CA MET A 1 -5.51 6.00 -14.82
C MET A 1 -5.68 5.74 -13.34
N THR A 2 -6.05 4.51 -12.95
CA THR A 2 -6.23 4.17 -11.53
C THR A 2 -4.89 4.09 -10.80
N ILE A 3 -4.86 4.44 -9.52
CA ILE A 3 -3.65 4.34 -8.68
C ILE A 3 -3.08 2.92 -8.63
N PHE A 4 -3.90 1.88 -8.82
CA PHE A 4 -3.46 0.49 -8.88
C PHE A 4 -2.62 0.17 -10.14
N ALA A 5 -2.77 0.96 -11.21
CA ALA A 5 -2.00 0.79 -12.44
C ALA A 5 -0.70 1.63 -12.44
N ALA A 6 -0.56 2.57 -11.50
CA ALA A 6 0.62 3.43 -11.38
C ALA A 6 1.84 2.63 -10.92
N SER A 7 2.98 2.89 -11.54
CA SER A 7 4.24 2.27 -11.15
C SER A 7 4.74 2.84 -9.81
N VAL A 8 5.02 1.95 -8.86
CA VAL A 8 5.72 2.23 -7.61
C VAL A 8 7.22 2.19 -7.88
N PHE A 9 7.88 3.35 -7.81
CA PHE A 9 9.34 3.47 -7.96
C PHE A 9 10.07 3.63 -6.63
N ASP A 10 9.34 3.72 -5.52
CA ASP A 10 9.89 3.80 -4.18
C ASP A 10 10.65 2.51 -3.81
N ALA A 11 11.63 2.64 -2.90
CA ALA A 11 12.35 1.48 -2.40
C ALA A 11 11.40 0.51 -1.67
N THR A 12 11.55 -0.78 -1.95
CA THR A 12 10.75 -1.86 -1.35
C THR A 12 11.60 -2.80 -0.49
N VAL A 13 10.93 -3.59 0.34
CA VAL A 13 11.52 -4.71 1.09
C VAL A 13 10.60 -5.91 0.96
N ILE A 14 11.18 -7.12 0.94
CA ILE A 14 10.41 -8.36 0.98
C ILE A 14 10.39 -8.88 2.42
N TYR A 15 9.21 -9.13 2.97
CA TYR A 15 9.01 -9.72 4.29
C TYR A 15 7.94 -10.81 4.20
N GLU A 16 8.27 -12.05 4.60
CA GLU A 16 7.36 -13.21 4.54
C GLU A 16 6.69 -13.40 3.17
N GLY A 17 7.41 -13.11 2.07
CA GLY A 17 6.88 -13.21 0.71
C GLY A 17 6.06 -12.00 0.24
N ASN A 18 5.76 -11.05 1.11
CA ASN A 18 5.09 -9.79 0.76
C ASN A 18 6.14 -8.71 0.42
N GLU A 19 5.99 -8.08 -0.74
CA GLU A 19 6.75 -6.89 -1.07
C GLU A 19 6.04 -5.66 -0.48
N LEU A 20 6.77 -4.89 0.31
CA LEU A 20 6.26 -3.78 1.12
C LEU A 20 7.07 -2.51 0.88
N PHE A 21 6.52 -1.35 1.24
CA PHE A 21 7.26 -0.10 1.20
C PHE A 21 8.39 -0.14 2.23
N LYS A 22 9.62 0.19 1.82
CA LYS A 22 10.77 0.27 2.73
C LYS A 22 10.65 1.42 3.73
N GLY A 23 10.13 2.56 3.27
CA GLY A 23 10.01 3.78 4.06
C GLY A 23 8.57 4.14 4.38
N GLN A 24 8.31 4.57 5.63
CA GLN A 24 6.99 5.02 6.06
C GLN A 24 6.50 6.23 5.25
N GLY A 25 7.38 7.19 4.92
CA GLY A 25 7.01 8.38 4.15
C GLY A 25 6.52 8.04 2.74
N ALA A 26 7.18 7.09 2.07
CA ALA A 26 6.72 6.58 0.78
C ALA A 26 5.35 5.91 0.92
N ALA A 27 5.19 5.02 1.91
CA ALA A 27 3.91 4.38 2.19
C ALA A 27 2.78 5.40 2.44
N ARG A 28 3.06 6.46 3.21
CA ARG A 28 2.10 7.56 3.50
C ARG A 28 1.69 8.30 2.23
N GLY A 29 2.65 8.66 1.39
CA GLY A 29 2.35 9.33 0.11
C GLY A 29 1.49 8.46 -0.82
N TRP A 30 1.66 7.14 -0.79
CA TRP A 30 0.78 6.21 -1.52
C TRP A 30 -0.58 6.02 -0.85
N ALA A 31 -0.64 5.99 0.48
CA ALA A 31 -1.89 5.95 1.24
C ALA A 31 -2.78 7.16 0.90
N GLU A 32 -2.21 8.37 0.83
CA GLU A 32 -2.96 9.57 0.45
C GLU A 32 -3.53 9.50 -0.98
N LYS A 33 -2.77 8.95 -1.92
CA LYS A 33 -3.24 8.75 -3.31
C LYS A 33 -4.35 7.71 -3.36
N LEU A 34 -4.19 6.60 -2.65
CA LEU A 34 -5.18 5.53 -2.59
C LEU A 34 -6.47 6.00 -1.90
N ALA A 35 -6.35 6.79 -0.84
CA ALA A 35 -7.48 7.38 -0.13
C ALA A 35 -8.32 8.29 -1.03
N LYS A 36 -7.67 9.07 -1.91
CA LYS A 36 -8.36 9.91 -2.90
C LYS A 36 -9.07 9.09 -3.98
N GLU A 37 -8.46 7.99 -4.43
CA GLU A 37 -9.06 7.10 -5.44
C GLU A 37 -10.28 6.36 -4.88
N LEU A 38 -10.18 5.83 -3.66
CA LEU A 38 -11.22 5.01 -3.03
C LEU A 38 -12.23 5.82 -2.21
N GLU A 39 -12.05 7.15 -2.14
CA GLU A 39 -12.86 8.06 -1.32
C GLU A 39 -13.03 7.59 0.14
N CYS A 40 -11.99 6.96 0.70
CA CYS A 40 -12.00 6.41 2.06
C CYS A 40 -10.67 6.64 2.78
N PRO A 41 -10.64 6.65 4.12
CA PRO A 41 -9.39 6.79 4.86
C PRO A 41 -8.46 5.58 4.67
N ILE A 42 -7.23 5.84 4.25
CA ILE A 42 -6.16 4.85 4.17
C ILE A 42 -5.01 5.28 5.07
N ASP A 43 -4.57 4.37 5.94
CA ASP A 43 -3.42 4.54 6.83
C ASP A 43 -2.29 3.59 6.41
N VAL A 44 -1.19 3.58 7.15
CA VAL A 44 -0.06 2.67 6.97
C VAL A 44 0.23 1.92 8.26
N VAL A 45 0.56 0.65 8.13
CA VAL A 45 0.96 -0.20 9.24
C VAL A 45 2.32 -0.82 8.98
N LYS A 46 3.15 -0.92 10.01
CA LYS A 46 4.44 -1.60 9.94
C LYS A 46 4.22 -3.11 9.98
N ILE A 47 4.83 -3.84 9.05
CA ILE A 47 4.82 -5.30 9.00
C ILE A 47 6.27 -5.75 8.85
N GLY A 48 6.82 -6.36 9.90
CA GLY A 48 8.23 -6.72 9.98
C GLY A 48 9.14 -5.52 9.74
N THR A 49 9.89 -5.56 8.63
CA THR A 49 10.84 -4.51 8.22
C THR A 49 10.27 -3.51 7.22
N GLY A 50 9.01 -3.68 6.78
CA GLY A 50 8.36 -2.84 5.78
C GLY A 50 7.04 -2.21 6.26
N TRP A 51 6.38 -1.52 5.34
CA TRP A 51 5.11 -0.83 5.56
C TRP A 51 4.09 -1.25 4.50
N ALA A 52 2.86 -1.51 4.94
CA ALA A 52 1.70 -1.76 4.09
C ALA A 52 0.68 -0.63 4.24
N LEU A 53 -0.16 -0.43 3.24
CA LEU A 53 -1.34 0.43 3.34
C LEU A 53 -2.48 -0.38 3.93
N VAL A 54 -3.30 0.24 4.76
CA VAL A 54 -4.47 -0.38 5.39
C VAL A 54 -5.66 0.56 5.36
N GLY A 55 -6.85 0.01 5.19
CA GLY A 55 -8.08 0.78 5.15
C GLY A 55 -9.30 -0.11 5.33
N THR A 56 -10.47 0.51 5.35
CA THR A 56 -11.76 -0.19 5.30
C THR A 56 -12.47 0.23 4.02
N VAL A 57 -12.73 -0.72 3.14
CA VAL A 57 -13.40 -0.49 1.84
C VAL A 57 -14.67 -1.33 1.85
N ASP A 58 -15.82 -0.69 1.59
CA ASP A 58 -17.13 -1.35 1.62
C ASP A 58 -17.44 -2.12 2.93
N GLY A 59 -16.88 -1.62 4.05
CA GLY A 59 -17.04 -2.23 5.37
C GLY A 59 -16.07 -3.38 5.67
N GLU A 60 -15.20 -3.76 4.73
CA GLU A 60 -14.21 -4.82 4.91
C GLU A 60 -12.81 -4.25 5.12
N PRO A 61 -12.02 -4.78 6.08
CA PRO A 61 -10.63 -4.41 6.23
C PRO A 61 -9.85 -4.88 5.00
N ARG A 62 -9.07 -3.97 4.41
CA ARG A 62 -8.21 -4.23 3.26
C ARG A 62 -6.79 -3.81 3.55
N LYS A 63 -5.85 -4.55 2.98
CA LYS A 63 -4.42 -4.28 3.10
C LYS A 63 -3.77 -4.34 1.73
N TRP A 64 -2.87 -3.40 1.44
CA TRP A 64 -2.13 -3.36 0.19
C TRP A 64 -0.63 -3.31 0.41
N GLY A 65 0.08 -4.09 -0.39
CA GLY A 65 1.52 -4.05 -0.56
C GLY A 65 1.86 -3.76 -2.01
N ILE A 66 3.00 -4.26 -2.44
CA ILE A 66 3.51 -4.07 -3.79
C ILE A 66 3.61 -5.45 -4.46
N MET A 67 3.34 -5.52 -5.76
CA MET A 67 3.67 -6.70 -6.55
C MET A 67 4.05 -6.25 -7.96
N GLY A 68 5.30 -6.45 -8.36
CA GLY A 68 5.76 -6.09 -9.69
C GLY A 68 5.62 -4.60 -9.96
N GLN A 69 6.06 -3.77 -9.00
CA GLN A 69 5.99 -2.30 -9.03
C GLN A 69 4.57 -1.73 -9.06
N ARG A 70 3.56 -2.43 -8.56
CA ARG A 70 2.18 -1.92 -8.47
C ARG A 70 1.59 -2.20 -7.11
N LEU A 71 0.69 -1.32 -6.68
CA LEU A 71 -0.14 -1.59 -5.50
C LEU A 71 -1.00 -2.83 -5.75
N LYS A 72 -0.98 -3.76 -4.81
CA LYS A 72 -1.82 -4.97 -4.85
C LYS A 72 -2.34 -5.32 -3.46
N SER A 73 -3.59 -5.79 -3.41
CA SER A 73 -4.17 -6.31 -2.18
C SER A 73 -3.37 -7.53 -1.71
N LEU A 74 -3.06 -7.55 -0.42
CA LEU A 74 -2.39 -8.69 0.22
C LEU A 74 -3.43 -9.69 0.72
N GLU A 75 -4.54 -9.19 1.27
CA GLU A 75 -5.73 -9.91 1.75
C GLU A 75 -6.96 -8.97 1.66
#